data_AF-A0A412KVK7-F1
#
_entry.id   AF-A0A412KVK7-F1
#
_cell.length_a   1.000
_cell.length_b   1.000
_cell.length_c   1.000
_cell.angle_alpha   90.00
_cell.angle_beta   90.00
_cell.angle_gamma   90.00
#
_symmetry.space_group_name_H-M   'P 1'
#
loop_
_entity.id
_entity.type
_entity.pdbx_description
1 polymer ?
#
loop_
_entity_poly.entity_id
_entity_poly.type
_entity_poly.pdbx_seq_one_letter_code
_entity_poly.pdbx_strand_id
1 'polypeptide(L)'
;METAKENKEMKVEYMTYYMELRRREEKGREEGRAEGRAEGLAEGEAKGTVKGRWMILMELVHDGVITMKEAAKRAGMTEEAFRKLTTH
;
A
#
# COMPACT_ATOMS: atom_id res chain seq x y z
N MET A 1 -8.39 37.45 -44.76
CA MET A 1 -7.30 36.45 -44.64
C MET A 1 -6.89 36.27 -43.17
N GLU A 2 -6.85 37.35 -42.40
CA GLU A 2 -6.55 37.41 -40.96
C GLU A 2 -7.50 36.55 -40.09
N THR A 3 -8.81 36.67 -40.26
CA THR A 3 -9.83 35.91 -39.51
C THR A 3 -9.76 34.39 -39.69
N ALA A 4 -9.35 33.92 -40.87
CA ALA A 4 -9.18 32.48 -41.13
C ALA A 4 -7.92 31.91 -40.45
N LYS A 5 -6.88 32.75 -40.31
CA LYS A 5 -5.64 32.39 -39.61
C LYS A 5 -5.86 32.35 -38.10
N GLU A 6 -6.52 33.37 -37.55
CA GLU A 6 -6.89 33.44 -36.13
C GLU A 6 -7.77 32.25 -35.70
N ASN A 7 -8.78 31.88 -36.51
CA ASN A 7 -9.61 30.71 -36.22
C ASN A 7 -8.82 29.38 -36.19
N LYS A 8 -7.79 29.26 -37.03
CA LYS A 8 -6.92 28.08 -37.06
C LYS A 8 -6.00 28.06 -35.84
N GLU A 9 -5.45 29.21 -35.46
CA GLU A 9 -4.61 29.37 -34.26
C GLU A 9 -5.42 29.05 -33.00
N MET A 10 -6.62 29.61 -32.85
CA MET A 10 -7.56 29.29 -31.76
C MET A 10 -7.86 27.79 -31.65
N LYS A 11 -8.05 27.11 -32.79
CA LYS A 11 -8.29 25.67 -32.82
C LYS A 11 -7.07 24.86 -32.37
N VAL A 12 -5.87 25.30 -32.73
CA VAL A 12 -4.61 24.65 -32.31
C VAL A 12 -4.35 24.85 -30.83
N GLU A 13 -4.57 26.06 -30.30
CA GLU A 13 -4.44 26.35 -28.87
C GLU A 13 -5.43 25.53 -28.05
N TYR A 14 -6.70 25.50 -28.46
CA TYR A 14 -7.72 24.67 -27.83
C TYR A 14 -7.32 23.19 -27.85
N MET A 15 -6.91 22.67 -29.00
CA MET A 15 -6.48 21.27 -29.09
C MET A 15 -5.28 20.96 -28.19
N THR A 16 -4.31 21.88 -28.14
CA THR A 16 -3.11 21.73 -27.29
C THR A 16 -3.49 21.71 -25.82
N TYR A 17 -4.34 22.64 -25.37
CA TYR A 17 -4.85 22.68 -24.01
C TYR A 17 -5.56 21.37 -23.63
N TYR A 18 -6.45 20.86 -24.49
CA TYR A 18 -7.15 19.60 -24.23
C TYR A 18 -6.21 18.39 -24.18
N MET A 19 -5.22 18.34 -25.07
CA MET A 19 -4.20 17.29 -25.05
C MET A 19 -3.37 17.33 -23.76
N GLU A 20 -2.97 18.52 -23.29
CA GLU A 20 -2.26 18.67 -22.03
C GLU A 20 -3.12 18.26 -20.83
N LEU A 21 -4.39 18.67 -20.80
CA LEU A 21 -5.31 18.28 -19.73
C LEU A 21 -5.45 16.76 -19.66
N ARG A 22 -5.67 16.11 -20.81
CA ARG A 22 -5.73 14.64 -20.92
C ARG A 22 -4.46 13.96 -20.41
N ARG A 23 -3.29 14.47 -20.81
CA ARG A 23 -1.99 13.96 -20.34
C ARG A 23 -1.84 14.09 -18.83
N ARG A 24 -2.24 15.23 -18.25
CA ARG A 24 -2.19 15.44 -16.80
C ARG A 24 -3.12 14.49 -16.06
N GLU A 25 -4.34 14.29 -16.55
CA GLU A 25 -5.28 13.32 -15.96
C GLU A 25 -4.75 11.88 -16.04
N GLU A 26 -4.19 11.49 -17.19
CA GLU A 26 -3.62 10.16 -17.38
C GLU A 26 -2.45 9.93 -16.43
N LYS A 27 -1.53 10.91 -16.37
CA LYS A 27 -0.39 10.88 -15.44
C LYS A 27 -0.85 10.80 -13.99
N GLY A 28 -1.82 11.62 -13.57
CA GLY A 28 -2.35 11.56 -12.20
C GLY A 28 -3.02 10.21 -11.87
N ARG A 29 -3.71 9.58 -12.83
CA ARG A 29 -4.26 8.23 -12.67
C ARG A 29 -3.16 7.16 -12.59
N GLU A 30 -2.05 7.33 -13.30
CA GLU A 30 -0.92 6.42 -13.24
C GLU A 30 -0.18 6.54 -11.89
N GLU A 31 0.14 7.77 -11.48
CA GLU A 31 0.77 8.10 -10.20
C GLU A 31 -0.06 7.57 -9.03
N GLY A 32 -1.36 7.87 -8.98
CA GLY A 32 -2.22 7.37 -7.91
C GLY A 32 -2.32 5.84 -7.84
N ARG A 33 -2.24 5.14 -8.98
CA ARG A 33 -2.18 3.67 -8.98
C ARG A 33 -0.82 3.15 -8.50
N ALA A 34 0.27 3.83 -8.85
CA ALA A 34 1.61 3.47 -8.41
C ALA A 34 1.75 3.65 -6.90
N GLU A 35 1.35 4.81 -6.39
CA GLU A 35 1.34 5.13 -4.95
C GLU A 35 0.47 4.15 -4.17
N GLY A 36 -0.78 3.93 -4.58
CA GLY A 36 -1.68 3.00 -3.88
C GLY A 36 -1.17 1.56 -3.86
N ARG A 37 -0.47 1.09 -4.92
CA ARG A 37 0.18 -0.23 -4.90
C ARG A 37 1.36 -0.27 -3.94
N ALA A 38 2.19 0.78 -3.92
CA ALA A 38 3.35 0.85 -3.03
C ALA A 38 2.92 0.88 -1.56
N GLU A 39 1.94 1.72 -1.21
CA GLU A 39 1.39 1.80 0.14
C GLU A 39 0.73 0.48 0.56
N GLY A 40 -0.10 -0.11 -0.30
CA GLY A 40 -0.75 -1.38 -0.02
C GLY A 40 0.23 -2.54 0.16
N LEU A 41 1.31 -2.58 -0.63
CA LEU A 41 2.37 -3.58 -0.47
C LEU A 41 3.11 -3.39 0.85
N ALA A 42 3.52 -2.15 1.19
CA ALA A 42 4.24 -1.86 2.42
C ALA A 42 3.39 -2.19 3.67
N GLU A 43 2.11 -1.81 3.67
CA GLU A 43 1.19 -2.14 4.75
C GLU A 43 0.95 -3.66 4.85
N GLY A 44 0.79 -4.33 3.71
CA GLY A 44 0.63 -5.78 3.62
C GLY A 44 1.85 -6.53 4.15
N GLU A 45 3.05 -6.14 3.76
CA GLU A 45 4.31 -6.73 4.22
C GLU A 45 4.52 -6.50 5.72
N ALA A 46 4.24 -5.30 6.23
CA ALA A 46 4.34 -5.00 7.65
C ALA A 46 3.38 -5.86 8.48
N LYS A 47 2.10 -5.92 8.08
CA LYS A 47 1.08 -6.76 8.75
C LYS A 47 1.43 -8.24 8.63
N GLY A 48 1.84 -8.70 7.45
CA GLY A 48 2.22 -10.08 7.18
C GLY A 48 3.43 -10.53 8.00
N THR A 49 4.46 -9.70 8.10
CA THR A 49 5.68 -9.98 8.88
C THR A 49 5.37 -10.08 10.37
N VAL A 50 4.59 -9.14 10.91
CA VAL A 50 4.15 -9.20 12.31
C VAL A 50 3.32 -10.46 12.56
N LYS A 51 2.42 -10.81 11.62
CA LYS A 51 1.59 -12.00 11.74
C LYS A 51 2.40 -13.29 11.73
N GLY A 52 3.28 -13.45 10.75
CA GLY A 52 4.14 -14.63 10.62
C GLY A 52 5.04 -14.82 11.83
N ARG A 53 5.57 -13.73 12.39
CA ARG A 53 6.43 -13.81 13.58
C ARG A 53 5.73 -14.44 14.79
N TRP A 54 4.50 -14.04 15.10
CA TRP A 54 3.80 -14.65 16.25
C TRP A 54 3.31 -16.06 15.96
N MET A 55 2.97 -16.39 14.70
CA MET A 55 2.62 -17.75 14.31
C MET A 55 3.78 -18.72 14.55
N ILE A 56 5.00 -18.36 14.12
CA ILE A 56 6.20 -19.16 14.39
C ILE A 56 6.44 -19.31 15.90
N LEU A 57 6.31 -18.21 16.66
CA LEU A 57 6.48 -18.28 18.12
C LEU A 57 5.44 -19.20 18.78
N MET A 58 4.21 -19.25 18.27
CA MET A 58 3.18 -20.16 18.74
C MET A 58 3.46 -21.61 18.37
N GLU A 59 3.91 -21.88 17.14
CA GLU A 59 4.34 -23.23 16.73
C GLU A 59 5.43 -23.76 17.66
N LEU A 60 6.44 -22.93 17.97
CA LEU A 60 7.49 -23.30 18.93
C LEU A 60 6.97 -23.55 20.36
N VAL A 61 5.89 -22.89 20.77
CA VAL A 61 5.23 -23.16 22.06
C VAL A 61 4.47 -24.48 22.01
N HIS A 62 3.75 -24.74 20.92
CA HIS A 62 3.03 -26.00 20.71
C HIS A 62 3.96 -27.21 20.63
N ASP A 63 5.11 -27.04 19.99
CA ASP A 63 6.17 -28.04 19.91
C ASP A 63 6.92 -28.23 21.25
N GLY A 64 6.61 -27.41 22.26
CA GLY A 64 7.25 -27.45 23.58
C GLY A 64 8.71 -26.97 23.58
N VAL A 65 9.18 -26.37 22.48
CA VAL A 65 10.56 -25.85 22.33
C VAL A 65 10.77 -24.62 23.22
N ILE A 66 9.74 -23.76 23.33
CA ILE A 66 9.75 -22.59 24.22
C ILE A 66 8.47 -22.53 25.05
N THR A 67 8.52 -21.80 26.16
CA THR A 67 7.33 -21.56 26.99
C THR A 67 6.49 -20.40 26.45
N MET A 68 5.21 -20.38 26.82
CA MET A 68 4.30 -19.27 26.50
C MET A 68 4.86 -17.90 26.96
N LYS A 69 5.50 -17.88 28.13
CA LYS A 69 6.19 -16.70 28.69
C LYS A 69 7.33 -16.20 27.81
N GLU A 70 8.16 -17.12 27.35
CA GLU A 70 9.30 -16.81 26.49
C GLU A 70 8.83 -16.31 25.11
N ALA A 71 7.79 -16.93 24.56
CA ALA A 71 7.17 -16.49 23.30
C ALA A 71 6.58 -15.08 23.40
N ALA A 72 5.82 -14.78 24.47
CA ALA A 72 5.26 -13.46 24.70
C ALA A 72 6.34 -12.38 24.85
N LYS A 73 7.41 -12.67 25.61
CA LYS A 73 8.58 -11.78 25.74
C LYS A 73 9.25 -11.52 24.38
N ARG A 74 9.44 -12.56 23.56
CA ARG A 74 10.00 -12.43 22.19
C ARG A 74 9.08 -11.68 21.24
N ALA A 75 7.77 -11.74 21.45
CA ALA A 75 6.78 -10.98 20.73
C ALA A 75 6.65 -9.53 21.24
N GLY A 76 7.31 -9.18 22.35
CA GLY A 76 7.28 -7.83 22.94
C GLY A 76 5.93 -7.48 23.59
N MET A 77 5.18 -8.48 24.05
CA MET A 77 3.84 -8.29 24.64
C MET A 77 3.63 -9.18 25.87
N THR A 78 2.48 -9.04 26.53
CA THR A 78 2.14 -9.86 27.71
C THR A 78 1.70 -11.26 27.29
N GLU A 79 1.82 -12.24 28.19
CA GLU A 79 1.36 -13.61 27.95
C GLU A 79 -0.13 -13.68 27.62
N GLU A 80 -0.95 -12.85 28.27
CA GLU A 80 -2.38 -12.75 27.98
C GLU A 80 -2.64 -12.22 26.58
N ALA A 81 -1.94 -11.16 26.16
CA ALA A 81 -2.06 -10.60 24.81
C ALA A 81 -1.63 -11.61 23.76
N PHE A 82 -0.52 -12.33 24.01
CA PHE A 82 -0.02 -13.36 23.11
C PHE A 82 -1.00 -14.54 22.99
N ARG A 83 -1.61 -14.98 24.09
CA ARG A 83 -2.63 -16.04 24.09
C ARG A 83 -3.86 -15.64 23.28
N LYS A 84 -4.32 -14.39 23.39
CA LYS A 84 -5.51 -13.89 22.65
C LYS A 84 -5.32 -13.89 21.12
N LEU A 85 -4.09 -13.89 20.61
CA LEU A 85 -3.82 -13.99 19.16
C LEU A 85 -4.26 -15.35 18.56
N THR A 86 -4.49 -16.37 19.40
CA THR A 86 -4.90 -17.71 18.97
C THR A 86 -6.38 -18.02 19.17
N THR A 87 -7.14 -17.14 19.82
CA THR A 87 -8.58 -17.31 19.97
C THR A 87 -9.27 -16.58 18.82
N HIS A 88 -9.61 -17.32 17.76
CA HIS A 88 -10.62 -16.88 16.78
C HIS A 88 -12.02 -17.25 17.29
#